data_AF-A0A3C2CIR1-F1
#
_entry.id   AF-A0A3C2CIR1-F1
#
_cell.length_a   1.000
_cell.length_b   1.000
_cell.length_c   1.000
_cell.angle_alpha   90.00
_cell.angle_beta   90.00
_cell.angle_gamma   90.00
#
_symmetry.space_group_name_H-M   'P 1'
#
loop_
_entity.id
_entity.type
_entity.pdbx_description
1 polymer ?
#
loop_
_entity_poly.entity_id
_entity_poly.type
_entity_poly.pdbx_seq_one_letter_code
_entity_poly.pdbx_strand_id
1 'polypeptide(L)'
;AYQIFKNSFSGPRWNVLQERGARPQRPLWASTSTKNPDFPDTLYVDELIGPETVNTIPDSTLQAFMDHGKVARTIDSDNHDFSLLGKIEKEGVDLQDVAQLLEEQGVTAFIESFNDLLNTLNQKVVQLKN
;
A
#
# COMPACT_ATOMS: atom_id res chain seq x y z
N ALA A 1 -9.21 4.35 -2.91
CA ALA A 1 -8.14 4.30 -3.93
C ALA A 1 -8.53 3.52 -5.20
N TYR A 2 -8.87 2.23 -5.13
CA TYR A 2 -9.15 1.42 -6.34
C TYR A 2 -10.30 1.97 -7.22
N GLN A 3 -11.37 2.49 -6.62
CA GLN A 3 -12.45 3.14 -7.38
C GLN A 3 -11.97 4.41 -8.10
N ILE A 4 -11.08 5.20 -7.48
CA ILE A 4 -10.46 6.38 -8.10
C ILE A 4 -9.64 5.94 -9.31
N PHE A 5 -8.85 4.86 -9.18
CA PHE A 5 -8.13 4.26 -10.31
C PHE A 5 -9.06 3.87 -11.45
N LYS A 6 -10.13 3.11 -11.18
CA LYS A 6 -11.13 2.72 -12.20
C LYS A 6 -11.73 3.94 -12.89
N ASN A 7 -12.07 4.99 -12.14
CA ASN A 7 -12.64 6.21 -12.71
C ASN A 7 -11.62 6.99 -13.55
N SER A 8 -10.38 7.16 -13.07
CA SER A 8 -9.31 7.90 -13.74
C SER A 8 -8.88 7.29 -15.07
N PHE A 9 -8.92 5.96 -15.17
CA PHE A 9 -8.56 5.21 -16.36
C PHE A 9 -9.78 4.65 -17.09
N SER A 10 -10.84 5.47 -17.19
CA SER A 10 -12.06 5.15 -17.92
C SER A 10 -12.57 6.34 -18.75
N GLY A 11 -13.52 6.06 -19.64
CA GLY A 11 -14.24 7.06 -20.41
C GLY A 11 -13.50 7.57 -21.66
N PRO A 12 -14.14 8.44 -22.46
CA PRO A 12 -13.69 8.77 -23.81
C PRO A 12 -12.28 9.36 -23.86
N ARG A 13 -11.92 10.21 -22.89
CA ARG A 13 -10.58 10.80 -22.80
C ARG A 13 -9.50 9.73 -22.62
N TRP A 14 -9.73 8.75 -21.74
CA TRP A 14 -8.77 7.67 -21.51
C TRP A 14 -8.66 6.75 -22.72
N ASN A 15 -9.78 6.40 -23.35
CA ASN A 15 -9.80 5.52 -24.52
C ASN A 15 -8.90 6.04 -25.65
N VAL A 16 -8.94 7.36 -25.94
CA VAL A 16 -8.05 7.99 -26.94
C VAL A 16 -6.57 7.87 -26.57
N LEU A 17 -6.23 7.95 -25.28
CA LEU A 17 -4.84 7.78 -24.83
C LEU A 17 -4.41 6.32 -24.95
N GLN A 18 -5.28 5.39 -24.57
CA GLN A 18 -5.03 3.95 -24.65
C GLN A 18 -4.83 3.49 -26.10
N GLU A 19 -5.63 3.98 -27.05
CA GLU A 19 -5.46 3.73 -28.49
C GLU A 19 -4.09 4.17 -29.02
N ARG A 20 -3.46 5.16 -28.36
CA ARG A 20 -2.11 5.64 -28.66
C ARG A 20 -1.01 4.94 -27.86
N GLY A 21 -1.34 3.88 -27.14
CA GLY A 21 -0.39 3.05 -26.39
C GLY A 21 -0.14 3.50 -24.95
N ALA A 22 -0.93 4.42 -24.39
CA ALA A 22 -0.84 4.75 -22.97
C ALA A 22 -1.17 3.53 -22.10
N ARG A 23 -0.48 3.43 -20.96
CA ARG A 23 -0.70 2.37 -19.95
C ARG A 23 -1.18 2.99 -18.64
N PRO A 24 -2.12 2.35 -17.93
CA PRO A 24 -2.59 2.88 -16.67
C PRO A 24 -1.51 2.76 -15.59
N GLN A 25 -1.47 3.72 -14.67
CA GLN A 25 -0.66 3.60 -13.46
C GLN A 25 -1.40 2.68 -12.49
N ARG A 26 -0.92 1.44 -12.37
CA ARG A 26 -1.50 0.42 -11.49
C ARG A 26 -1.38 0.83 -10.03
N PRO A 27 -2.44 0.71 -9.20
CA PRO A 27 -2.32 0.87 -7.76
C PRO A 27 -1.37 -0.19 -7.20
N LEU A 28 -0.52 0.23 -6.29
CA LEU A 28 0.40 -0.64 -5.56
C LEU A 28 0.08 -0.56 -4.08
N TRP A 29 -0.21 -1.71 -3.47
CA TRP A 29 -0.42 -1.86 -2.04
C TRP A 29 0.93 -2.15 -1.37
N ALA A 30 1.35 -1.26 -0.48
CA ALA A 30 2.58 -1.39 0.30
C ALA A 30 2.25 -1.51 1.80
N SER A 31 3.22 -1.96 2.60
CA SER A 31 3.05 -2.16 4.05
C SER A 31 1.91 -3.12 4.41
N THR A 32 1.72 -4.17 3.61
CA THR A 32 0.62 -5.13 3.71
C THR A 32 0.90 -6.31 4.64
N SER A 33 1.84 -6.16 5.59
CA SER A 33 1.97 -7.09 6.70
C SER A 33 1.04 -6.70 7.83
N THR A 34 0.25 -7.64 8.32
CA THR A 34 -0.58 -7.46 9.52
C THR A 34 0.31 -7.13 10.72
N LYS A 35 -0.05 -6.08 11.46
CA LYS A 35 0.74 -5.60 12.62
C LYS A 35 0.16 -6.02 13.96
N ASN A 36 -1.15 -6.31 14.01
CA ASN A 36 -1.81 -6.78 15.21
C ASN A 36 -1.97 -8.31 15.15
N PRO A 37 -1.43 -9.07 16.11
CA PRO A 37 -1.51 -10.53 16.13
C PRO A 37 -2.93 -11.09 16.27
N ASP A 38 -3.92 -10.28 16.67
CA ASP A 38 -5.32 -10.69 16.75
C ASP A 38 -5.99 -10.82 15.37
N PHE A 39 -5.33 -10.33 14.31
CA PHE A 39 -5.81 -10.44 12.93
C PHE A 39 -5.02 -11.49 12.16
N PRO A 40 -5.62 -12.11 11.11
CA PRO A 40 -4.89 -12.98 10.20
C PRO A 40 -3.65 -12.28 9.64
N ASP A 41 -2.51 -12.97 9.62
CA ASP A 41 -1.26 -12.46 9.05
C ASP A 41 -1.31 -12.27 7.52
N THR A 42 -2.33 -12.83 6.86
CA THR A 42 -2.67 -12.64 5.44
C THR A 42 -3.69 -11.53 5.17
N LEU A 43 -4.26 -10.89 6.21
CA LEU A 43 -5.44 -9.99 6.11
C LEU A 43 -5.37 -9.02 4.91
N TYR A 44 -4.30 -8.24 4.81
CA TYR A 44 -4.21 -7.22 3.76
C TYR A 44 -3.99 -7.82 2.37
N VAL A 45 -3.33 -8.97 2.26
CA VAL A 45 -3.15 -9.62 0.96
C VAL A 45 -4.47 -10.19 0.49
N ASP A 46 -5.18 -10.91 1.37
CA ASP A 46 -6.47 -11.55 1.06
C ASP A 46 -7.52 -10.52 0.62
N GLU A 47 -7.58 -9.35 1.27
CA GLU A 47 -8.64 -8.35 1.04
C GLU A 47 -8.35 -7.35 -0.10
N LEU A 48 -7.14 -7.35 -0.68
CA LEU A 48 -6.71 -6.35 -1.68
C LEU A 48 -6.47 -6.92 -3.09
N ILE A 49 -6.88 -8.17 -3.33
CA ILE A 49 -6.73 -8.82 -4.63
C ILE A 49 -7.73 -8.23 -5.64
N GLY A 50 -7.20 -7.75 -6.77
CA GLY A 50 -8.02 -7.23 -7.85
C GLY A 50 -7.27 -7.05 -9.17
N PRO A 51 -8.00 -6.85 -10.28
CA PRO A 51 -7.39 -6.57 -11.58
C PRO A 51 -6.52 -5.32 -11.55
N GLU A 52 -5.41 -5.38 -12.27
CA GLU A 52 -4.51 -4.23 -12.50
C GLU A 52 -3.91 -3.61 -11.24
N THR A 53 -3.80 -4.37 -10.14
CA THR A 53 -3.10 -3.93 -8.92
C THR A 53 -1.77 -4.67 -8.76
N VAL A 54 -0.90 -4.14 -7.91
CA VAL A 54 0.32 -4.79 -7.42
C VAL A 54 0.23 -4.83 -5.90
N ASN A 55 0.74 -5.89 -5.28
CA ASN A 55 0.99 -5.91 -3.85
C ASN A 55 2.48 -6.17 -3.62
N THR A 56 3.16 -5.29 -2.89
CA THR A 56 4.55 -5.48 -2.47
C THR A 56 4.54 -5.98 -1.04
N ILE A 57 4.89 -7.25 -0.88
CA ILE A 57 4.86 -7.97 0.40
C ILE A 57 6.28 -8.36 0.82
N PRO A 58 6.60 -8.37 2.12
CA PRO A 58 7.83 -8.97 2.61
C PRO A 58 7.74 -10.50 2.61
N ASP A 59 8.90 -11.15 2.67
CA ASP A 59 9.04 -12.61 2.60
C ASP A 59 8.17 -13.37 3.61
N SER A 60 8.02 -12.87 4.83
CA SER A 60 7.19 -13.49 5.87
C SER A 60 5.71 -13.49 5.50
N THR A 61 5.19 -12.37 4.99
CA THR A 61 3.80 -12.26 4.53
C THR A 61 3.57 -13.10 3.27
N LEU A 62 4.55 -13.18 2.37
CA LEU A 62 4.49 -14.09 1.21
C LEU A 62 4.42 -15.55 1.67
N GLN A 63 5.23 -15.95 2.65
CA GLN A 63 5.23 -17.31 3.19
C GLN A 63 3.89 -17.66 3.83
N ALA A 64 3.31 -16.77 4.65
CA ALA A 64 1.99 -16.95 5.25
C ALA A 64 0.90 -17.08 4.17
N PHE A 65 0.92 -16.21 3.17
CA PHE A 65 -0.05 -16.25 2.07
C PHE A 65 0.08 -17.53 1.23
N MET A 66 1.29 -18.05 1.00
CA MET A 66 1.48 -19.33 0.31
C MET A 66 0.97 -20.54 1.13
N ASP A 67 1.06 -20.47 2.46
CA ASP A 67 0.60 -21.53 3.35
C ASP A 67 -0.93 -21.57 3.46
N HIS A 68 -1.56 -20.42 3.72
CA HIS A 68 -2.99 -20.38 4.04
C HIS A 68 -3.73 -19.12 3.55
N GLY A 69 -3.17 -18.40 2.58
CA GLY A 69 -3.84 -17.25 1.94
C GLY A 69 -5.06 -17.64 1.10
N LYS A 70 -5.91 -16.66 0.81
CA LYS A 70 -7.15 -16.85 0.04
C LYS A 70 -7.09 -16.11 -1.28
N VAL A 71 -7.09 -16.86 -2.38
CA VAL A 71 -7.12 -16.28 -3.73
C VAL A 71 -8.56 -16.03 -4.17
N ALA A 72 -9.04 -14.81 -3.99
CA ALA A 72 -10.34 -14.35 -4.49
C ALA A 72 -10.26 -12.88 -4.87
N ARG A 73 -11.07 -12.41 -5.85
CA ARG A 73 -11.19 -10.98 -6.11
C ARG A 73 -12.00 -10.34 -4.99
N THR A 74 -11.32 -9.60 -4.11
CA THR A 74 -11.89 -9.04 -2.88
C THR A 74 -11.93 -7.53 -2.89
N ILE A 75 -11.04 -6.85 -3.61
CA ILE A 75 -10.86 -5.38 -3.56
C ILE A 75 -12.14 -4.57 -3.81
N ASP A 76 -13.06 -5.13 -4.60
CA ASP A 76 -14.34 -4.53 -4.94
C ASP A 76 -15.50 -5.53 -4.77
N SER A 77 -15.36 -6.43 -3.80
CA SER A 77 -16.46 -7.28 -3.36
C SER A 77 -17.59 -6.48 -2.69
N ASP A 78 -18.82 -7.00 -2.77
CA ASP A 78 -20.01 -6.38 -2.18
C ASP A 78 -20.01 -6.38 -0.64
N ASN A 79 -19.05 -7.09 -0.02
CA ASN A 79 -18.91 -7.16 1.44
C ASN A 79 -18.23 -5.92 2.04
N HIS A 80 -17.67 -5.03 1.21
CA HIS A 80 -17.02 -3.82 1.68
C HIS A 80 -18.03 -2.69 1.89
N ASP A 81 -17.97 -2.07 3.06
CA ASP A 81 -18.71 -0.84 3.34
C ASP A 81 -17.96 0.39 2.82
N PHE A 82 -18.24 0.80 1.59
CA PHE A 82 -17.66 2.01 0.99
C PHE A 82 -18.03 3.31 1.73
N SER A 83 -19.01 3.27 2.64
CA SER A 83 -19.36 4.42 3.50
C SER A 83 -18.57 4.47 4.81
N LEU A 84 -17.74 3.46 5.12
CA LEU A 84 -17.02 3.32 6.38
C LEU A 84 -16.17 4.55 6.71
N LEU A 85 -15.41 5.09 5.74
CA LEU A 85 -14.59 6.28 5.96
C LEU A 85 -15.45 7.49 6.37
N GLY A 86 -16.57 7.71 5.70
CA GLY A 86 -17.51 8.78 6.06
C GLY A 86 -18.22 8.54 7.40
N LYS A 87 -18.36 7.28 7.85
CA LYS A 87 -18.84 6.98 9.21
C LYS A 87 -17.76 7.32 10.25
N ILE A 88 -16.50 6.99 9.99
CA ILE A 88 -15.36 7.32 10.85
C ILE A 88 -15.24 8.84 11.04
N GLU A 89 -15.41 9.63 9.97
CA GLU A 89 -15.41 11.10 10.06
C GLU A 89 -16.56 11.63 10.94
N LYS A 90 -17.75 11.00 10.86
CA LYS A 90 -18.90 11.39 11.70
C LYS A 90 -18.69 11.10 13.19
N GLU A 91 -17.84 10.15 13.53
CA GLU A 91 -17.43 9.88 14.92
C GLU A 91 -16.35 10.86 15.41
N GLY A 92 -15.96 11.85 14.59
CA GLY A 92 -15.04 12.92 14.96
C GLY A 92 -13.57 12.70 14.59
N VAL A 93 -13.26 11.66 13.82
CA VAL A 93 -11.90 11.43 13.31
C VAL A 93 -11.68 12.28 12.05
N ASP A 94 -10.72 13.19 12.10
CA ASP A 94 -10.30 13.95 10.93
C ASP A 94 -9.36 13.11 10.05
N LEU A 95 -9.90 12.55 8.97
CA LEU A 95 -9.12 11.71 8.05
C LEU A 95 -8.04 12.51 7.28
N GLN A 96 -8.21 13.83 7.13
CA GLN A 96 -7.23 14.68 6.47
C GLN A 96 -6.03 14.93 7.39
N ASP A 97 -6.28 15.20 8.68
CA ASP A 97 -5.24 15.29 9.71
C ASP A 97 -4.47 13.97 9.84
N VAL A 98 -5.19 12.84 9.90
CA VAL A 98 -4.57 11.50 9.93
C VAL A 98 -3.70 11.26 8.71
N ALA A 99 -4.18 11.59 7.50
CA ALA A 99 -3.40 11.44 6.28
C ALA A 99 -2.12 12.29 6.29
N GLN A 100 -2.23 13.55 6.73
CA GLN A 100 -1.08 14.45 6.85
C GLN A 100 -0.06 13.92 7.86
N LEU A 101 -0.51 13.50 9.04
CA LEU A 101 0.34 12.94 10.09
C LEU A 101 1.10 11.71 9.59
N LEU A 102 0.42 10.80 8.89
CA LEU A 102 1.05 9.59 8.33
C LEU A 102 2.06 9.91 7.23
N GLU A 103 1.82 10.94 6.41
CA GLU A 103 2.77 11.40 5.39
C GLU A 103 4.04 11.97 6.05
N GLU A 104 3.88 12.86 7.03
CA GLU A 104 5.00 13.47 7.77
C GLU A 104 5.85 12.42 8.49
N GLN A 105 5.21 11.50 9.22
CA GLN A 105 5.90 10.39 9.89
C GLN A 105 6.59 9.46 8.90
N GLY A 106 5.96 9.19 7.76
CA GLY A 106 6.55 8.39 6.68
C GLY A 106 7.83 9.03 6.18
N VAL A 107 7.79 10.31 5.79
CA VAL A 107 8.97 11.04 5.30
C VAL A 107 10.10 11.04 6.35
N THR A 108 9.78 11.30 7.62
CA THR A 108 10.78 11.27 8.70
C THR A 108 11.43 9.88 8.83
N ALA A 109 10.64 8.80 8.85
CA ALA A 109 11.17 7.44 8.95
C ALA A 109 12.10 7.06 7.78
N PHE A 110 11.80 7.53 6.57
CA PHE A 110 12.68 7.35 5.41
C PHE A 110 13.99 8.13 5.56
N ILE A 111 13.95 9.38 6.04
CA ILE A 111 15.14 10.20 6.30
C ILE A 111 16.03 9.53 7.35
N GLU A 112 15.44 9.07 8.46
CA GLU A 112 16.16 8.37 9.53
C GLU A 112 16.83 7.10 9.01
N SER A 113 16.08 6.25 8.31
CA SER A 113 16.61 5.01 7.71
C SER A 113 17.77 5.29 6.73
N PHE A 114 17.69 6.39 5.97
CA PHE A 114 18.76 6.78 5.06
C PHE A 114 20.00 7.28 5.79
N ASN A 115 19.84 8.06 6.85
CA ASN A 115 20.96 8.50 7.69
C ASN A 115 21.65 7.31 8.38
N ASP A 116 20.89 6.32 8.84
CA ASP A 116 21.43 5.09 9.43
C ASP A 116 22.25 4.29 8.43
N LEU A 117 21.80 4.21 7.18
CA LEU A 117 22.56 3.61 6.08
C LEU A 117 23.90 4.34 5.86
N LEU A 118 23.88 5.68 5.78
CA LEU A 118 25.10 6.48 5.61
C LEU A 118 26.07 6.33 6.78
N ASN A 119 25.56 6.30 8.01
CA ASN A 119 26.36 6.07 9.21
C ASN A 119 27.04 4.69 9.17
N THR A 120 26.30 3.65 8.79
CA THR A 120 26.82 2.29 8.65
C THR A 120 27.94 2.22 7.60
N LEU A 121 27.77 2.89 6.45
CA LEU A 121 28.79 2.96 5.41
C LEU A 121 30.05 3.70 5.90
N ASN A 122 29.89 4.82 6.60
CA ASN A 122 31.00 5.57 7.18
C ASN A 122 31.79 4.74 8.19
N GLN A 123 31.11 4.01 9.07
CA GLN A 123 31.75 3.09 10.01
C GLN A 123 32.56 2.02 9.26
N LYS A 124 32.02 1.46 8.17
CA LYS A 124 32.72 0.47 7.37
C LYS A 124 33.97 1.04 6.68
N VAL A 125 33.88 2.27 6.16
CA VAL A 125 35.04 2.97 5.56
C VAL A 125 36.15 3.18 6.59
N VAL A 126 35.81 3.60 7.80
CA VAL A 126 36.79 3.77 8.89
C VAL A 126 37.43 2.43 9.26
N GLN A 127 36.63 1.36 9.37
CA GLN A 127 37.14 0.02 9.68
C GLN A 127 38.15 -0.48 8.64
N LEU A 128 37.93 -0.21 7.35
CA LEU A 128 38.80 -0.70 6.26
C LEU A 128 40.07 0.13 6.05
N LYS A 129 40.17 1.33 6.66
CA LYS A 129 41.36 2.19 6.58
C LYS A 129 42.38 1.91 7.68
N ASN A 130 41.97 1.24 8.75
CA ASN A 130 42.83 0.77 9.85
C ASN A 130 43.17 -0.71 9.68
#